data_AF-A0ABD1P3M3-F1
#
_entry.id   AF-A0ABD1P3M3-F1
#
_cell.length_a   1.000
_cell.length_b   1.000
_cell.length_c   1.000
_cell.angle_alpha   90.00
_cell.angle_beta   90.00
_cell.angle_gamma   90.00
#
_symmetry.space_group_name_H-M   'P 1'
#
loop_
_entity.id
_entity.type
_entity.pdbx_description
1 polymer ?
#
loop_
_entity_poly.entity_id
_entity_poly.type
_entity_poly.pdbx_seq_one_letter_code
_entity_poly.pdbx_strand_id
1 'polypeptide(L)'
;MGHSNIWNSHPKTYGPGSRTCRVCGNPHGLIRKYGLMCCRQCFRSNAKEIGFIKVQNIPHLANFIFPCTLLEIRELDLSNLPNISDAGVLLLAKTRILIFELRMRRCPLLGDTSVMALASMQVDKTVWHDSRLRLLDLFNYGAITQLTFRWFKKPYFPRLRWLGITGSVNRDMVDALARSRPFLHVACRGEKLGTDQWDHLDDVYMQDLDSKIKTRP
;
A
#
# COMPACT_ATOMS: atom_id res chain seq x y z
N MET A 1 12.76 32.07 59.55
CA MET A 1 12.45 31.11 58.46
C MET A 1 11.62 31.89 57.43
N GLY A 2 12.17 32.52 56.39
CA GLY A 2 13.25 32.07 55.52
C GLY A 2 12.63 31.52 54.23
N HIS A 3 12.25 32.43 53.32
CA HIS A 3 11.94 32.25 51.90
C HIS A 3 11.46 30.87 51.42
N SER A 4 10.14 30.76 51.14
CA SER A 4 9.60 29.71 50.28
C SER A 4 8.48 30.25 49.39
N ASN A 5 8.86 30.50 48.12
CA ASN A 5 8.03 30.55 46.91
C ASN A 5 7.17 31.79 46.63
N ILE A 6 7.80 32.96 46.47
CA ILE A 6 7.31 34.06 45.61
C ILE A 6 7.65 33.72 44.15
N TRP A 7 7.22 32.56 43.66
CA TRP A 7 7.34 32.20 42.25
C TRP A 7 5.97 32.37 41.60
N ASN A 8 5.86 33.30 40.64
CA ASN A 8 4.62 33.66 39.92
C ASN A 8 3.61 34.57 40.66
N SER A 9 4.06 35.48 41.53
CA SER A 9 3.17 36.45 42.20
C SER A 9 2.51 37.46 41.25
N HIS A 10 3.11 37.71 40.07
CA HIS A 10 2.56 38.60 39.04
C HIS A 10 2.09 37.84 37.80
N PRO A 11 0.96 38.25 37.17
CA PRO A 11 0.50 37.67 35.91
C PRO A 11 1.61 37.77 34.85
N LYS A 12 2.09 36.61 34.39
CA LYS A 12 3.11 36.55 33.34
C LYS A 12 2.43 36.60 31.98
N THR A 13 2.89 37.50 31.11
CA THR A 13 2.44 37.58 29.71
C THR A 13 3.17 36.60 28.80
N TYR A 14 4.34 36.10 29.22
CA TYR A 14 5.14 35.12 28.48
C TYR A 14 5.85 34.12 29.42
N GLY A 15 6.28 32.99 28.87
CA GLY A 15 6.98 31.93 29.61
C GLY A 15 6.08 30.85 30.26
N PRO A 16 6.67 29.86 30.94
CA PRO A 16 5.91 28.81 31.64
C PRO A 16 4.93 29.40 32.66
N GLY A 17 3.65 28.99 32.58
CA GLY A 17 2.57 29.51 33.43
C GLY A 17 1.86 30.75 32.89
N SER A 18 2.32 31.35 31.78
CA SER A 18 1.65 32.51 31.15
C SER A 18 0.38 32.16 30.38
N ARG A 19 0.17 30.87 30.12
CA ARG A 19 -0.95 30.34 29.33
C ARG A 19 -1.67 29.28 30.14
N THR A 20 -2.99 29.27 30.01
CA THR A 20 -3.87 28.37 30.73
C THR A 20 -4.82 27.67 29.77
N CYS A 21 -5.35 26.53 30.19
CA CYS A 21 -6.33 25.78 29.41
C CYS A 21 -7.58 26.62 29.24
N ARG A 22 -8.06 26.77 28.00
CA ARG A 22 -9.31 27.51 27.72
C ARG A 22 -10.56 26.90 28.36
N VAL A 23 -10.49 25.63 28.80
CA VAL A 23 -11.63 24.88 29.37
C VAL A 23 -11.58 24.89 30.91
N CYS A 24 -10.43 24.57 31.51
CA CYS A 24 -10.32 24.40 32.97
C CYS A 24 -9.33 25.34 33.65
N GLY A 25 -8.70 26.27 32.94
CA GLY A 25 -7.73 27.21 33.51
C GLY A 25 -6.40 26.60 33.93
N ASN A 26 -6.21 25.28 33.83
CA ASN A 26 -4.95 24.63 34.22
C ASN A 26 -3.77 25.05 33.30
N PRO A 27 -2.65 25.55 33.84
CA PRO A 27 -1.46 25.90 33.05
C PRO A 27 -0.63 24.69 32.60
N HIS A 28 -0.87 23.50 33.15
CA HIS A 28 -0.07 22.31 32.85
C HIS A 28 -0.62 21.46 31.70
N GLY A 29 0.29 20.86 30.93
CA GLY A 29 -0.06 19.86 29.92
C GLY A 29 -0.91 20.40 28.76
N LEU A 30 -0.66 21.64 28.35
CA LEU A 30 -1.36 22.32 27.27
C LEU A 30 -1.02 21.74 25.90
N ILE A 31 -2.05 21.36 25.15
CA ILE A 31 -1.99 21.03 23.73
C ILE A 31 -2.15 22.32 22.94
N ARG A 32 -1.07 22.74 22.29
CA ARG A 32 -0.98 24.00 21.54
C ARG A 32 -1.12 23.80 20.03
N LYS A 33 -1.11 22.55 19.58
CA LYS A 33 -1.23 22.19 18.16
C LYS A 33 -2.66 22.44 17.68
N TYR A 34 -2.80 22.83 16.41
CA TYR A 34 -4.10 23.08 15.77
C TYR A 34 -4.96 24.16 16.46
N GLY A 35 -4.36 25.07 17.24
CA GLY A 35 -5.09 26.15 17.91
C GLY A 35 -5.99 25.70 19.06
N LEU A 36 -5.87 24.47 19.55
CA LEU A 36 -6.78 23.91 20.56
C LEU A 36 -6.70 24.61 21.94
N MET A 37 -5.50 25.00 22.38
CA MET A 37 -5.25 25.70 23.65
C MET A 37 -5.94 25.07 24.87
N CYS A 38 -5.98 23.74 24.93
CA CYS A 38 -6.62 22.97 25.99
C CYS A 38 -5.63 22.02 26.66
N CYS A 39 -5.83 21.68 27.94
CA CYS A 39 -4.98 20.70 28.62
C CYS A 39 -5.32 19.28 28.19
N ARG A 40 -4.36 18.35 28.31
CA ARG A 40 -4.53 16.93 27.96
C ARG A 40 -5.74 16.25 28.62
N GLN A 41 -6.13 16.65 29.83
CA GLN A 41 -7.29 16.08 30.53
C GLN A 41 -8.60 16.53 29.87
N CYS A 42 -8.77 17.85 29.68
CA CYS A 42 -9.91 18.40 28.97
C CYS A 42 -9.99 17.89 27.53
N PHE A 43 -8.86 17.76 26.85
CA PHE A 43 -8.82 17.18 25.51
C PHE A 43 -9.37 15.75 25.51
N ARG A 44 -8.99 14.89 26.45
CA ARG A 44 -9.50 13.50 26.50
C ARG A 44 -11.02 13.43 26.69
N SER A 45 -11.59 14.30 27.52
CA SER A 45 -13.04 14.32 27.77
C SER A 45 -13.82 14.86 26.58
N ASN A 46 -13.27 15.86 25.87
CA ASN A 46 -13.96 16.55 24.78
C ASN A 46 -13.50 16.07 23.39
N ALA A 47 -12.55 15.13 23.29
CA ALA A 47 -11.91 14.72 22.03
C ALA A 47 -12.95 14.36 20.97
N LYS A 48 -13.97 13.58 21.34
CA LYS A 48 -15.03 13.15 20.42
C LYS A 48 -15.82 14.32 19.84
N GLU A 49 -16.14 15.31 20.67
CA GLU A 49 -16.90 16.51 20.26
C GLU A 49 -16.05 17.46 19.41
N ILE A 50 -14.73 17.49 19.65
CA ILE A 50 -13.77 18.21 18.82
C ILE A 50 -13.56 17.48 17.46
N GLY A 51 -14.01 16.23 17.34
CA GLY A 51 -13.84 15.40 16.14
C GLY A 51 -12.61 14.49 16.14
N PHE A 52 -11.94 14.34 17.30
CA PHE A 52 -10.84 13.41 17.48
C PHE A 52 -11.35 12.01 17.85
N ILE A 53 -10.89 11.01 17.09
CA ILE A 53 -11.23 9.60 17.31
C ILE A 53 -10.10 8.92 18.09
N LYS A 54 -10.46 8.24 19.19
CA LYS A 54 -9.50 7.56 20.07
C LYS A 54 -9.10 6.21 19.47
N VAL A 55 -7.84 6.09 19.05
CA VAL A 55 -7.29 4.81 18.57
C VAL A 55 -6.84 4.00 19.80
N GLN A 56 -7.69 3.12 20.35
CA GLN A 56 -7.29 2.24 21.46
C GLN A 56 -7.56 0.76 21.17
N ASN A 57 -6.51 -0.04 21.42
CA ASN A 57 -6.42 -1.49 21.53
C ASN A 57 -7.74 -2.26 21.47
N ILE A 58 -7.92 -3.03 20.40
CA ILE A 58 -8.95 -4.05 20.27
C ILE A 58 -8.25 -5.42 20.24
N PRO A 59 -8.28 -6.24 21.32
CA PRO A 59 -7.62 -7.54 21.33
C PRO A 59 -8.35 -8.62 20.49
N HIS A 60 -9.46 -8.29 19.83
CA HIS A 60 -10.24 -9.24 19.02
C HIS A 60 -10.49 -8.81 17.56
N LEU A 61 -9.87 -7.72 17.09
CA LEU A 61 -9.96 -7.25 15.71
C LEU A 61 -8.60 -7.20 15.01
N ALA A 62 -7.75 -8.21 15.25
CA ALA A 62 -6.59 -8.50 14.40
C ALA A 62 -6.97 -8.86 12.94
N ASN A 63 -8.26 -8.90 12.61
CA ASN A 63 -8.80 -9.26 11.29
C ASN A 63 -9.33 -8.08 10.45
N PHE A 64 -9.29 -6.83 10.95
CA PHE A 64 -9.63 -5.66 10.15
C PHE A 64 -8.53 -4.61 10.27
N ILE A 65 -7.50 -4.83 9.44
CA ILE A 65 -6.80 -3.84 8.62
C ILE A 65 -7.11 -2.41 9.04
N PHE A 66 -6.13 -1.77 9.66
CA PHE A 66 -5.96 -0.31 9.65
C PHE A 66 -6.46 0.23 8.30
N PRO A 67 -7.36 1.24 8.25
CA PRO A 67 -7.35 2.14 7.13
C PRO A 67 -6.06 3.00 7.27
N CYS A 68 -4.91 2.36 7.08
CA CYS A 68 -3.72 3.03 6.60
C CYS A 68 -4.13 3.56 5.25
N THR A 69 -4.60 4.79 5.23
CA THR A 69 -4.90 5.52 4.02
C THR A 69 -3.65 5.45 3.13
N LEU A 70 -3.74 4.66 2.06
CA LEU A 70 -2.87 4.71 0.88
C LEU A 70 -1.36 4.58 1.16
N LEU A 71 -0.92 3.58 1.93
CA LEU A 71 0.48 3.17 1.83
C LEU A 71 0.68 2.46 0.49
N GLU A 72 1.19 3.22 -0.47
CA GLU A 72 1.61 2.72 -1.77
C GLU A 72 3.06 2.25 -1.67
N ILE A 73 3.28 0.95 -1.92
CA ILE A 73 4.63 0.41 -2.04
C ILE A 73 5.02 0.49 -3.50
N ARG A 74 5.97 1.36 -3.83
CA ARG A 74 6.49 1.49 -5.19
C ARG A 74 7.24 0.25 -5.61
N GLU A 75 8.20 -0.18 -4.81
CA GLU A 75 9.00 -1.37 -5.06
C GLU A 75 9.06 -2.24 -3.80
N LEU A 76 8.70 -3.51 -3.95
CA LEU A 76 8.82 -4.55 -2.94
C LEU A 76 9.67 -5.68 -3.51
N ASP A 77 10.91 -5.79 -3.03
CA ASP A 77 11.80 -6.89 -3.39
C ASP A 77 11.86 -7.93 -2.26
N LEU A 78 11.39 -9.14 -2.56
CA LEU A 78 11.36 -10.31 -1.70
C LEU A 78 12.24 -11.44 -2.26
N SER A 79 13.20 -11.09 -3.13
CA SER A 79 14.07 -12.06 -3.78
C SER A 79 15.03 -12.76 -2.80
N ASN A 80 15.39 -14.01 -3.10
CA ASN A 80 16.31 -14.86 -2.32
C ASN A 80 15.86 -15.13 -0.88
N LEU A 81 14.55 -15.09 -0.61
CA LEU A 81 14.01 -15.50 0.69
C LEU A 81 13.63 -16.98 0.62
N PRO A 82 14.38 -17.92 1.24
CA PRO A 82 14.11 -19.35 1.10
C PRO A 82 12.83 -19.80 1.83
N ASN A 83 12.39 -19.05 2.84
CA ASN A 83 11.26 -19.39 3.71
C ASN A 83 9.95 -18.68 3.31
N ILE A 84 9.96 -17.86 2.26
CA ILE A 84 8.72 -17.23 1.80
C ILE A 84 7.91 -18.23 0.98
N SER A 85 6.72 -18.57 1.48
CA SER A 85 5.78 -19.50 0.83
C SER A 85 4.56 -18.78 0.27
N ASP A 86 3.74 -19.48 -0.52
CA ASP A 86 2.51 -18.93 -1.10
C ASP A 86 1.57 -18.31 -0.05
N ALA A 87 1.62 -18.80 1.20
CA ALA A 87 0.84 -18.25 2.31
C ALA A 87 1.24 -16.80 2.64
N GLY A 88 2.52 -16.46 2.52
CA GLY A 88 3.02 -15.10 2.70
C GLY A 88 2.52 -14.16 1.61
N VAL A 89 2.54 -14.62 0.35
CA VAL A 89 2.01 -13.85 -0.80
C VAL A 89 0.49 -13.71 -0.72
N LEU A 90 -0.22 -14.74 -0.27
CA LEU A 90 -1.65 -14.68 -0.01
C LEU A 90 -1.99 -13.65 1.07
N LEU A 91 -1.17 -13.55 2.12
CA LEU A 91 -1.35 -12.53 3.15
C LEU A 91 -1.10 -11.12 2.58
N LEU A 92 -0.06 -10.93 1.77
CA LEU A 92 0.17 -9.68 1.04
C LEU A 92 -1.04 -9.30 0.17
N ALA A 93 -1.58 -10.24 -0.61
CA ALA A 93 -2.78 -10.04 -1.41
C ALA A 93 -4.01 -9.66 -0.56
N LYS A 94 -4.17 -10.28 0.62
CA LYS A 94 -5.25 -9.99 1.58
C LYS A 94 -5.14 -8.61 2.24
N THR A 95 -3.92 -8.10 2.44
CA THR A 95 -3.70 -6.77 3.05
C THR A 95 -4.14 -5.60 2.15
N ARG A 96 -4.43 -5.85 0.87
CA ARG A 96 -4.90 -4.84 -0.12
C ARG A 96 -3.93 -3.65 -0.29
N ILE A 97 -2.64 -3.85 -0.01
CA ILE A 97 -1.61 -2.83 -0.25
C ILE A 97 -1.45 -2.60 -1.76
N LEU A 98 -1.35 -1.33 -2.16
CA LEU A 98 -1.10 -0.96 -3.55
C LEU A 98 0.38 -1.13 -3.85
N ILE A 99 0.73 -2.20 -4.56
CA ILE A 99 2.11 -2.50 -4.96
C ILE A 99 2.25 -2.22 -6.47
N PHE A 100 3.24 -1.41 -6.85
CA PHE A 100 3.55 -1.12 -8.25
C PHE A 100 4.57 -2.10 -8.84
N GLU A 101 5.61 -2.42 -8.09
CA GLU A 101 6.66 -3.36 -8.51
C GLU A 101 6.86 -4.42 -7.43
N LEU A 102 6.70 -5.69 -7.80
CA LEU A 102 6.91 -6.82 -6.93
C LEU A 102 7.96 -7.75 -7.53
N ARG A 103 9.07 -7.93 -6.83
CA ARG A 103 10.14 -8.85 -7.22
C ARG A 103 10.21 -10.00 -6.23
N MET A 104 10.18 -11.24 -6.73
CA MET A 104 10.20 -12.46 -5.91
C MET A 104 11.17 -13.48 -6.52
N ARG A 105 12.37 -13.06 -6.92
CA ARG A 105 13.30 -13.96 -7.62
C ARG A 105 13.84 -15.04 -6.68
N ARG A 106 14.00 -16.26 -7.20
CA ARG A 106 14.62 -17.40 -6.49
C ARG A 106 13.94 -17.74 -5.15
N CYS A 107 12.62 -17.76 -5.15
CA CYS A 107 11.81 -18.19 -4.00
C CYS A 107 11.27 -19.60 -4.27
N PRO A 108 11.88 -20.67 -3.73
CA PRO A 108 11.60 -22.05 -4.13
C PRO A 108 10.24 -22.57 -3.66
N LEU A 109 9.68 -21.98 -2.60
CA LEU A 109 8.39 -22.36 -2.01
C LEU A 109 7.20 -21.59 -2.60
N LEU A 110 7.43 -20.84 -3.68
CA LEU A 110 6.37 -20.10 -4.38
C LEU A 110 6.00 -20.82 -5.68
N GLY A 111 4.71 -20.84 -5.99
CA GLY A 111 4.15 -21.50 -7.17
C GLY A 111 2.95 -20.76 -7.75
N ASP A 112 2.11 -21.49 -8.50
CA ASP A 112 0.91 -20.96 -9.14
C ASP A 112 -0.04 -20.26 -8.15
N THR A 113 -0.12 -20.76 -6.91
CA THR A 113 -0.98 -20.23 -5.85
C THR A 113 -0.66 -18.77 -5.53
N SER A 114 0.62 -18.39 -5.51
CA SER A 114 1.04 -17.00 -5.33
C SER A 114 0.52 -16.09 -6.44
N VAL A 115 0.66 -16.52 -7.70
CA VAL A 115 0.22 -15.72 -8.85
C VAL A 115 -1.30 -15.65 -8.91
N MET A 116 -1.98 -16.77 -8.63
CA MET A 116 -3.42 -16.82 -8.49
C MET A 116 -3.88 -15.85 -7.41
N ALA A 117 -3.26 -15.84 -6.21
CA ALA A 117 -3.62 -14.95 -5.12
C ALA A 117 -3.46 -13.46 -5.48
N LEU A 118 -2.40 -13.10 -6.19
CA LEU A 118 -2.16 -11.74 -6.69
C LEU A 118 -3.17 -11.36 -7.80
N ALA A 119 -3.45 -12.29 -8.72
CA ALA A 119 -4.45 -12.10 -9.77
C ALA A 119 -5.88 -12.02 -9.18
N SER A 120 -6.12 -12.73 -8.08
CA SER A 120 -7.38 -12.81 -7.35
C SER A 120 -7.43 -11.85 -6.16
N MET A 121 -6.70 -10.71 -6.18
CA MET A 121 -6.88 -9.60 -5.23
C MET A 121 -8.28 -8.92 -5.35
N GLN A 122 -9.28 -9.67 -5.79
CA GLN A 122 -10.70 -9.36 -5.92
C GLN A 122 -11.51 -10.59 -5.51
N VAL A 123 -12.01 -10.55 -4.27
CA VAL A 123 -13.22 -11.27 -3.90
C VAL A 123 -14.13 -10.23 -3.26
N ASP A 124 -14.74 -9.38 -4.09
CA ASP A 124 -16.08 -8.84 -3.84
C ASP A 124 -16.64 -8.23 -5.13
N LYS A 125 -17.88 -8.63 -5.45
CA LYS A 125 -18.45 -8.70 -6.81
C LYS A 125 -18.86 -7.36 -7.46
N THR A 126 -18.38 -6.20 -7.02
CA THR A 126 -18.97 -4.93 -7.49
C THR A 126 -18.01 -3.87 -8.02
N VAL A 127 -16.70 -3.94 -7.81
CA VAL A 127 -15.77 -2.97 -8.39
C VAL A 127 -14.42 -3.63 -8.62
N TRP A 128 -13.94 -3.65 -9.87
CA TRP A 128 -12.56 -4.02 -10.17
C TRP A 128 -11.65 -2.94 -9.59
N HIS A 129 -11.28 -3.04 -8.31
CA HIS A 129 -10.19 -2.23 -7.76
C HIS A 129 -8.86 -2.76 -8.32
N ASP A 130 -8.61 -2.34 -9.56
CA ASP A 130 -7.36 -1.89 -10.15
C ASP A 130 -6.07 -2.36 -9.46
N SER A 131 -5.66 -3.61 -9.74
CA SER A 131 -4.28 -4.01 -9.47
C SER A 131 -3.33 -3.02 -10.16
N ARG A 132 -2.64 -2.22 -9.34
CA ARG A 132 -1.69 -1.18 -9.79
C ARG A 132 -0.33 -1.74 -10.19
N LEU A 133 -0.17 -3.06 -10.11
CA LEU A 133 1.07 -3.77 -10.40
C LEU A 133 1.49 -3.57 -11.86
N ARG A 134 2.64 -2.94 -12.04
CA ARG A 134 3.29 -2.66 -13.33
C ARG A 134 4.41 -3.64 -13.63
N LEU A 135 5.11 -4.13 -12.60
CA LEU A 135 6.22 -5.06 -12.71
C LEU A 135 6.03 -6.24 -11.77
N LEU A 136 6.13 -7.45 -12.32
CA LEU A 136 6.12 -8.69 -11.56
C LEU A 136 7.29 -9.56 -12.00
N ASP A 137 8.15 -9.93 -11.06
CA ASP A 137 9.35 -10.71 -11.35
C ASP A 137 9.34 -12.04 -10.58
N LEU A 138 9.09 -13.13 -11.30
CA LEU A 138 8.97 -14.50 -10.79
C LEU A 138 10.12 -15.40 -11.25
N PHE A 139 11.28 -14.82 -11.57
CA PHE A 139 12.39 -15.57 -12.11
C PHE A 139 12.89 -16.65 -11.13
N ASN A 140 13.09 -17.88 -11.62
CA ASN A 140 13.56 -19.05 -10.86
C ASN A 140 12.61 -19.50 -9.73
N TYR A 141 11.30 -19.41 -9.96
CA TYR A 141 10.31 -20.19 -9.21
C TYR A 141 10.42 -21.67 -9.57
N GLY A 142 10.46 -22.54 -8.56
CA GLY A 142 10.56 -23.99 -8.76
C GLY A 142 9.25 -24.66 -9.19
N ALA A 143 8.10 -24.03 -8.96
CA ALA A 143 6.78 -24.64 -9.09
C ALA A 143 5.80 -23.89 -10.02
N ILE A 144 6.30 -23.07 -10.95
CA ILE A 144 5.46 -22.42 -11.97
C ILE A 144 5.08 -23.44 -13.02
N THR A 145 3.77 -23.62 -13.23
CA THR A 145 3.25 -24.50 -14.28
C THR A 145 2.68 -23.69 -15.45
N GLN A 146 2.22 -24.38 -16.50
CA GLN A 146 1.51 -23.74 -17.60
C GLN A 146 0.21 -23.04 -17.14
N LEU A 147 -0.35 -23.43 -15.99
CA LEU A 147 -1.56 -22.82 -15.43
C LEU A 147 -1.34 -21.34 -15.13
N THR A 148 -0.12 -20.94 -14.72
CA THR A 148 0.20 -19.55 -14.38
C THR A 148 -0.16 -18.56 -15.51
N PHE A 149 0.05 -18.98 -16.76
CA PHE A 149 -0.15 -18.14 -17.95
C PHE A 149 -1.61 -17.73 -18.18
N ARG A 150 -2.56 -18.48 -17.62
CA ARG A 150 -3.98 -18.13 -17.71
C ARG A 150 -4.27 -16.83 -16.96
N TRP A 151 -3.60 -16.60 -15.83
CA TRP A 151 -3.76 -15.39 -15.02
C TRP A 151 -2.93 -14.19 -15.49
N PHE A 152 -2.13 -14.34 -16.55
CA PHE A 152 -1.47 -13.18 -17.20
C PHE A 152 -2.26 -12.62 -18.38
N LYS A 153 -3.27 -13.34 -18.87
CA LYS A 153 -4.20 -12.85 -19.89
C LYS A 153 -5.21 -11.86 -19.29
N LYS A 154 -5.81 -11.02 -20.13
CA LYS A 154 -6.92 -10.14 -19.72
C LYS A 154 -8.06 -10.99 -19.12
N PRO A 155 -8.75 -10.54 -18.06
CA PRO A 155 -8.70 -9.20 -17.44
C PRO A 155 -7.65 -9.02 -16.32
N TYR A 156 -6.85 -10.04 -16.03
CA TYR A 156 -5.93 -10.02 -14.89
C TYR A 156 -4.71 -9.11 -15.13
N PHE A 157 -4.25 -8.45 -14.06
CA PHE A 157 -3.15 -7.49 -14.06
C PHE A 157 -3.23 -6.46 -15.21
N PRO A 158 -4.27 -5.61 -15.26
CA PRO A 158 -4.50 -4.72 -16.40
C PRO A 158 -3.36 -3.73 -16.67
N ARG A 159 -2.57 -3.39 -15.64
CA ARG A 159 -1.48 -2.41 -15.71
C ARG A 159 -0.07 -3.01 -15.79
N LEU A 160 0.03 -4.34 -15.84
CA LEU A 160 1.32 -5.03 -15.91
C LEU A 160 1.98 -4.78 -17.26
N ARG A 161 3.22 -4.29 -17.21
CA ARG A 161 4.09 -3.94 -18.33
C ARG A 161 5.35 -4.78 -18.37
N TRP A 162 5.81 -5.25 -17.21
CA TRP A 162 7.05 -6.02 -17.11
C TRP A 162 6.77 -7.32 -16.37
N LEU A 163 7.06 -8.44 -17.02
CA LEU A 163 6.91 -9.77 -16.46
C LEU A 163 8.24 -10.53 -16.55
N GLY A 164 8.79 -10.91 -15.41
CA GLY A 164 9.92 -11.82 -15.31
C GLY A 164 9.43 -13.24 -15.07
N ILE A 165 9.77 -14.15 -15.97
CA ILE A 165 9.45 -15.58 -15.82
C ILE A 165 10.70 -16.41 -16.04
N THR A 166 10.73 -17.60 -15.46
CA THR A 166 11.81 -18.55 -15.71
C THR A 166 11.80 -18.98 -17.18
N GLY A 167 12.96 -19.00 -17.83
CA GLY A 167 13.09 -19.39 -19.24
C GLY A 167 12.77 -20.85 -19.56
N SER A 168 12.40 -21.67 -18.57
CA SER A 168 11.91 -23.04 -18.77
C SER A 168 10.48 -23.10 -19.33
N VAL A 169 9.77 -21.97 -19.40
CA VAL A 169 8.39 -21.96 -19.91
C VAL A 169 8.37 -21.98 -21.45
N ASN A 170 7.41 -22.72 -22.02
CA ASN A 170 7.18 -22.88 -23.45
C ASN A 170 7.08 -21.51 -24.16
N ARG A 171 7.98 -21.31 -25.14
CA ARG A 171 8.08 -20.11 -25.96
C ARG A 171 6.76 -19.77 -26.67
N ASP A 172 6.01 -20.76 -27.11
CA ASP A 172 4.71 -20.55 -27.79
C ASP A 172 3.69 -19.86 -26.87
N MET A 173 3.71 -20.17 -25.57
CA MET A 173 2.84 -19.55 -24.58
C MET A 173 3.24 -18.11 -24.31
N VAL A 174 4.54 -17.84 -24.26
CA VAL A 174 5.10 -16.48 -24.13
C VAL A 174 4.75 -15.65 -25.35
N ASP A 175 4.92 -16.20 -26.55
CA ASP A 175 4.59 -15.52 -27.80
C ASP A 175 3.08 -15.27 -27.93
N ALA A 176 2.24 -16.24 -27.51
CA ALA A 176 0.80 -16.04 -27.44
C ALA A 176 0.40 -14.95 -26.43
N LEU A 177 1.10 -14.88 -25.29
CA LEU A 177 0.88 -13.84 -24.29
C LEU A 177 1.28 -12.47 -24.83
N ALA A 178 2.45 -12.35 -25.47
CA ALA A 178 2.92 -11.12 -26.12
C ALA A 178 1.95 -10.64 -27.21
N ARG A 179 1.43 -11.54 -28.05
CA ARG A 179 0.38 -11.21 -29.03
C ARG A 179 -0.90 -10.70 -28.37
N SER A 180 -1.30 -11.28 -27.24
CA SER A 180 -2.51 -10.84 -26.52
C SER A 180 -2.32 -9.52 -25.74
N ARG A 181 -1.08 -9.16 -25.43
CA ARG A 181 -0.69 -7.99 -24.62
C ARG A 181 0.54 -7.32 -25.25
N PRO A 182 0.37 -6.51 -26.30
CA PRO A 182 1.49 -5.91 -27.03
C PRO A 182 2.35 -4.96 -26.18
N PHE A 183 1.79 -4.41 -25.09
CA PHE A 183 2.50 -3.52 -24.15
C PHE A 183 3.12 -4.26 -22.95
N LEU A 184 3.03 -5.59 -22.90
CA LEU A 184 3.65 -6.41 -21.86
C LEU A 184 5.00 -6.93 -22.36
N HIS A 185 6.07 -6.44 -21.75
CA HIS A 185 7.42 -6.95 -21.93
C HIS A 185 7.64 -8.17 -21.04
N VAL A 186 7.98 -9.31 -21.65
CA VAL A 186 8.26 -10.55 -20.93
C VAL A 186 9.75 -10.85 -21.02
N ALA A 187 10.44 -10.90 -19.88
CA ALA A 187 11.84 -11.30 -19.81
C ALA A 187 11.97 -12.73 -19.28
N CYS A 188 12.64 -13.58 -20.05
CA CYS A 188 12.83 -15.01 -19.73
C CYS A 188 14.25 -15.35 -19.25
N ARG A 189 15.20 -14.41 -19.39
CA ARG A 189 16.65 -14.64 -19.20
C ARG A 189 17.20 -14.03 -17.90
N GLY A 190 16.33 -13.62 -16.99
CA GLY A 190 16.73 -12.99 -15.73
C GLY A 190 17.27 -11.57 -15.90
N GLU A 191 17.04 -10.95 -17.06
CA GLU A 191 17.36 -9.55 -17.35
C GLU A 191 16.74 -8.61 -16.31
N LYS A 192 17.34 -7.44 -16.09
CA LYS A 192 16.82 -6.46 -15.15
C LYS A 192 15.58 -5.79 -15.74
N LEU A 193 14.41 -6.10 -15.18
CA LEU A 193 13.14 -5.49 -15.55
C LEU A 193 13.03 -4.06 -15.00
N GLY A 194 12.39 -3.18 -15.78
CA GLY A 194 12.12 -1.79 -15.39
C GLY A 194 13.29 -0.85 -15.69
N THR A 195 13.99 -1.03 -16.81
CA THR A 195 14.93 -0.03 -17.31
C THR A 195 14.20 0.95 -18.23
N ASP A 196 14.32 2.23 -17.90
CA ASP A 196 13.44 3.31 -18.30
C ASP A 196 13.57 3.64 -19.79
N GLN A 197 12.45 3.62 -20.51
CA GLN A 197 12.31 4.36 -21.78
C GLN A 197 10.88 4.85 -22.07
N TRP A 198 9.88 4.53 -21.23
CA TRP A 198 8.47 4.73 -21.58
C TRP A 198 7.64 5.47 -20.51
N ASP A 199 8.28 6.15 -19.57
CA ASP A 199 7.57 6.93 -18.52
C ASP A 199 6.90 8.21 -19.05
N HIS A 200 7.17 8.62 -20.30
CA HIS A 200 6.63 9.87 -20.87
C HIS A 200 5.34 9.72 -21.71
N LEU A 201 4.85 8.51 -21.97
CA LEU A 201 3.67 8.30 -22.84
C LEU A 201 2.37 8.01 -22.07
N ASP A 202 2.44 7.91 -20.75
CA ASP A 202 1.33 7.46 -19.91
C ASP A 202 0.32 8.54 -19.53
N ASP A 203 0.73 9.80 -19.45
CA ASP A 203 -0.16 10.89 -19.02
C ASP A 203 -1.19 11.27 -20.09
N VAL A 204 -0.96 10.92 -21.35
CA VAL A 204 -1.86 11.28 -22.46
C VAL A 204 -2.97 10.24 -22.65
N TYR A 205 -2.73 8.96 -22.32
CA TYR A 205 -3.67 7.88 -22.69
C TYR A 205 -4.69 7.49 -21.61
N MET A 206 -4.52 7.93 -20.37
CA MET A 206 -5.49 7.68 -19.30
C MET A 206 -6.71 8.63 -19.36
N GLN A 207 -6.61 9.76 -20.07
CA GLN A 207 -7.75 10.68 -20.24
C GLN A 207 -8.75 10.19 -21.30
N ASP A 208 -8.33 9.34 -22.24
CA ASP A 208 -9.17 8.86 -23.35
C ASP A 208 -10.01 7.60 -23.02
N LEU A 209 -9.64 6.86 -21.99
CA LEU A 209 -10.44 5.71 -21.51
C LEU A 209 -11.54 6.16 -20.54
N ASP A 210 -11.30 7.18 -19.72
CA ASP A 210 -12.31 7.76 -18.82
C ASP A 210 -13.37 8.58 -19.56
N SER A 211 -13.02 9.20 -20.70
CA SER A 211 -13.98 9.95 -21.53
C SER A 211 -14.95 9.06 -22.32
N LYS A 212 -14.59 7.80 -22.59
CA LYS A 212 -15.45 6.83 -23.30
C LYS A 212 -16.39 6.04 -22.40
N ILE A 213 -16.23 6.08 -21.08
CA ILE A 213 -17.14 5.41 -20.13
C ILE A 213 -18.33 6.32 -19.75
N LYS A 214 -18.22 7.64 -19.92
CA LYS A 214 -19.29 8.60 -19.58
C LYS A 214 -20.23 9.00 -20.71
N THR A 215 -20.09 8.42 -21.90
CA THR A 215 -20.97 8.73 -23.04
C THR A 215 -21.41 7.45 -23.74
N ARG A 216 -22.41 6.78 -23.16
CA ARG A 216 -23.41 6.05 -23.94
C ARG A 216 -24.80 6.49 -23.46
N PRO A 217 -25.70 6.86 -24.39
CA PRO A 217 -27.04 7.34 -24.06
C PRO A 217 -27.87 6.28 -23.34
#